data_AF-A0A091C3C6-F1
#
_entry.id   AF-A0A091C3C6-F1
#
_cell.length_a   1.000
_cell.length_b   1.000
_cell.length_c   1.000
_cell.angle_alpha   90.00
_cell.angle_beta   90.00
_cell.angle_gamma   90.00
#
_symmetry.space_group_name_H-M   'P 1'
#
loop_
_entity.id
_entity.type
_entity.pdbx_description
1 polymer ?
#
loop_
_entity_poly.entity_id
_entity_poly.type
_entity_poly.pdbx_seq_one_letter_code
_entity_poly.pdbx_strand_id
1 'polypeptide(L)'
;MARKQKRNIILTHRRQDSTQLLLEREQLDDLISEIVGPENEFPRKPDPTALQYLLDKYSLDPKKTVMIGDRALDVDAGKNAGVHTLFFDNENLLHNIQADHRVTTMQEIERFV
;
A
#
# COMPACT_ATOMS: atom_id res chain seq x y z
N MET A 1 22.56 3.21 -14.21
CA MET A 1 21.68 4.13 -13.46
C MET A 1 21.38 3.49 -12.12
N ALA A 2 21.61 4.19 -10.99
CA ALA A 2 21.30 3.64 -9.68
C ALA A 2 19.78 3.49 -9.55
N ARG A 3 19.29 2.26 -9.31
CA ARG A 3 17.90 2.04 -8.89
C ARG A 3 17.68 2.88 -7.62
N LYS A 4 16.76 3.84 -7.65
CA LYS A 4 16.30 4.50 -6.41
C LYS A 4 15.91 3.39 -5.42
N GLN A 5 16.40 3.46 -4.20
CA GLN A 5 16.13 2.47 -3.16
C GLN A 5 14.68 2.63 -2.70
N LYS A 6 13.75 2.02 -3.44
CA LYS A 6 12.32 1.99 -3.12
C LYS A 6 12.05 0.82 -2.20
N ARG A 7 11.10 1.00 -1.29
CA ARG A 7 10.65 -0.04 -0.37
C ARG A 7 9.18 -0.32 -0.65
N ASN A 8 8.84 -1.57 -1.00
CA ASN A 8 7.45 -1.99 -1.12
C ASN A 8 7.06 -2.77 0.14
N ILE A 9 5.91 -2.44 0.69
CA ILE A 9 5.35 -3.07 1.90
C ILE A 9 3.89 -3.41 1.60
N ILE A 10 3.43 -4.57 2.05
CA ILE A 10 2.03 -4.99 1.89
C ILE A 10 1.29 -4.78 3.21
N LEU A 11 0.17 -4.06 3.18
CA LEU A 11 -0.77 -3.95 4.30
C LEU A 11 -2.11 -4.59 3.90
N THR A 12 -2.39 -5.77 4.46
CA THR A 12 -3.48 -6.65 4.01
C THR A 12 -4.38 -7.11 5.15
N HIS A 13 -5.63 -7.47 4.82
CA HIS A 13 -6.52 -8.19 5.74
C HIS A 13 -6.36 -9.72 5.62
N ARG A 14 -5.54 -10.20 4.67
CA ARG A 14 -5.17 -11.61 4.53
C ARG A 14 -4.09 -11.96 5.57
N ARG A 15 -4.11 -13.21 6.03
CA ARG A 15 -3.04 -13.76 6.88
C ARG A 15 -1.67 -13.63 6.22
N GLN A 16 -0.65 -13.34 7.03
CA GLN A 16 0.73 -13.19 6.54
C GLN A 16 1.24 -14.46 5.85
N ASP A 17 1.00 -15.64 6.43
CA ASP A 17 1.44 -16.94 5.88
C ASP A 17 0.93 -17.19 4.46
N SER A 18 -0.36 -16.93 4.25
CA SER A 18 -1.05 -17.09 2.99
C SER A 18 -0.52 -16.09 1.97
N THR A 19 -0.28 -14.84 2.39
CA THR A 19 0.29 -13.77 1.56
C THR A 19 1.70 -14.11 1.11
N GLN A 20 2.56 -14.56 2.03
CA GLN A 20 3.92 -15.00 1.76
C GLN A 20 3.93 -16.14 0.73
N LEU A 21 3.12 -17.18 0.93
CA LEU A 21 3.03 -18.31 0.00
C LEU A 21 2.63 -17.88 -1.43
N LEU A 22 1.74 -16.89 -1.56
CA LEU A 22 1.36 -16.36 -2.87
C LEU A 22 2.52 -15.61 -3.53
N LEU A 23 3.25 -14.78 -2.77
CA LEU A 23 4.40 -14.05 -3.30
C LEU A 23 5.51 -14.99 -3.77
N GLU A 24 5.82 -16.02 -2.99
CA GLU A 24 6.82 -17.04 -3.35
C GLU A 24 6.41 -17.79 -4.62
N ARG A 25 5.13 -18.20 -4.72
CA ARG A 25 4.61 -18.89 -5.91
C ARG A 25 4.74 -18.03 -7.17
N GLU A 26 4.51 -16.72 -7.05
CA GLU A 26 4.60 -15.77 -8.16
C GLU A 26 6.02 -15.19 -8.34
N GLN A 27 7.00 -15.57 -7.51
CA GLN A 27 8.38 -15.06 -7.53
C GLN A 27 8.46 -13.54 -7.34
N LEU A 28 7.65 -13.00 -6.43
CA LEU A 28 7.57 -11.57 -6.11
C LEU A 28 8.03 -11.25 -4.68
N ASP A 29 8.36 -12.26 -3.88
CA ASP A 29 8.74 -12.11 -2.47
C ASP A 29 9.98 -11.22 -2.28
N ASP A 30 10.97 -11.32 -3.16
CA ASP A 30 12.16 -10.46 -3.16
C ASP A 30 11.85 -8.95 -3.37
N LEU A 31 10.65 -8.61 -3.83
CA LEU A 31 10.23 -7.22 -4.04
C LEU A 31 9.59 -6.60 -2.80
N ILE A 32 9.21 -7.40 -1.80
CA ILE A 32 8.42 -6.99 -0.64
C ILE A 32 9.28 -7.02 0.62
N SER A 33 9.36 -5.90 1.33
CA SER A 33 10.17 -5.77 2.54
C SER A 33 9.49 -6.24 3.81
N GLU A 34 8.16 -6.13 3.88
CA GLU A 34 7.36 -6.58 5.01
C GLU A 34 5.92 -6.78 4.55
N ILE A 35 5.25 -7.75 5.19
CA ILE A 35 3.82 -7.97 5.10
C ILE A 35 3.25 -7.64 6.46
N VAL A 36 2.30 -6.73 6.53
CA VAL A 36 1.49 -6.44 7.71
C VAL A 36 0.11 -7.07 7.50
N GLY A 37 -0.24 -8.00 8.37
CA GLY A 37 -1.51 -8.74 8.36
C GLY A 37 -2.19 -8.74 9.73
N PRO A 38 -3.27 -9.52 9.90
CA PRO A 38 -4.00 -9.65 11.16
C PRO A 38 -3.14 -10.07 12.35
N GLU A 39 -2.06 -10.82 12.11
CA GLU A 39 -1.14 -11.33 13.13
C GLU A 39 -0.32 -10.21 13.80
N ASN A 40 -0.24 -9.02 13.19
CA ASN A 40 0.42 -7.86 13.80
C ASN A 40 -0.44 -7.13 14.83
N GLU A 41 -1.71 -7.55 15.02
CA GLU A 41 -2.65 -7.01 16.02
C GLU A 41 -2.94 -5.50 15.92
N PHE A 42 -2.66 -4.88 14.77
CA PHE A 42 -3.09 -3.51 14.49
C PHE A 42 -4.59 -3.43 14.18
N PRO A 43 -5.25 -2.31 14.50
CA PRO A 43 -6.58 -2.02 13.98
C PRO A 43 -6.62 -2.11 12.45
N ARG A 44 -7.76 -2.53 11.90
CA ARG A 44 -7.95 -2.63 10.45
C ARG A 44 -8.06 -1.25 9.81
N LYS A 45 -7.64 -1.16 8.54
CA LYS A 45 -7.93 0.00 7.68
C LYS A 45 -9.44 0.32 7.73
N PRO A 46 -9.83 1.61 7.84
CA PRO A 46 -9.03 2.80 7.54
C PRO A 46 -8.23 3.39 8.71
N ASP A 47 -8.11 2.67 9.83
CA ASP A 47 -7.26 3.12 10.94
C ASP A 47 -5.79 3.26 10.49
N PRO A 48 -5.10 4.36 10.83
CA PRO A 48 -3.76 4.64 10.33
C PRO A 48 -2.64 3.94 11.11
N THR A 49 -2.94 3.27 12.23
CA THR A 49 -1.93 2.74 13.17
C THR A 49 -0.87 1.88 12.48
N ALA A 50 -1.30 0.97 11.59
CA ALA A 50 -0.37 0.12 10.86
C ALA A 50 0.56 0.91 9.92
N LEU A 51 0.04 1.94 9.24
CA LEU A 51 0.85 2.79 8.36
C LEU A 51 1.81 3.67 9.16
N GLN A 52 1.37 4.22 10.30
CA GLN A 52 2.23 5.00 11.20
C GLN A 52 3.39 4.16 11.74
N TYR A 53 3.12 2.93 12.17
CA TYR A 53 4.16 1.96 12.53
C TYR A 53 5.18 1.75 11.40
N LEU A 54 4.72 1.59 10.15
CA LEU A 54 5.60 1.39 9.00
C LEU A 54 6.44 2.64 8.67
N LEU A 55 5.84 3.83 8.76
CA LEU A 55 6.54 5.10 8.59
C LEU A 55 7.67 5.24 9.61
N ASP A 56 7.38 4.97 10.89
CA ASP A 56 8.35 5.07 11.98
C ASP A 56 9.45 4.01 11.86
N LYS A 57 9.07 2.74 11.72
CA LYS A 57 9.99 1.59 11.63
C LYS A 57 11.03 1.75 10.53
N TYR A 58 10.61 2.28 9.39
CA TYR A 58 11.48 2.43 8.22
C TYR A 58 11.97 3.88 8.01
N SER A 59 11.64 4.80 8.93
CA SER A 59 11.99 6.21 8.82
C SER A 59 11.60 6.81 7.47
N LEU A 60 10.40 6.48 6.99
CA LEU A 60 9.90 6.92 5.70
C LEU A 60 9.37 8.35 5.81
N ASP A 61 9.67 9.17 4.81
CA ASP A 61 9.06 10.50 4.66
C ASP A 61 7.61 10.33 4.17
N PRO A 62 6.59 10.77 4.93
CA PRO A 62 5.20 10.66 4.50
C PRO A 62 4.94 11.35 3.15
N LYS A 63 5.65 12.43 2.84
CA LYS A 63 5.54 13.17 1.56
C LYS A 63 6.17 12.42 0.38
N LYS A 64 6.89 11.34 0.63
CA LYS A 64 7.48 10.45 -0.39
C LYS A 64 6.95 9.02 -0.30
N THR A 65 5.91 8.82 0.51
CA THR A 65 5.26 7.54 0.73
C THR A 65 3.88 7.61 0.09
N VAL A 66 3.48 6.52 -0.59
CA VAL A 66 2.17 6.42 -1.22
C VAL A 66 1.48 5.13 -0.80
N MET A 67 0.24 5.25 -0.35
CA MET A 67 -0.67 4.13 -0.17
C MET A 67 -1.39 3.85 -1.50
N ILE A 68 -1.19 2.65 -2.04
CA ILE A 68 -1.81 2.19 -3.27
C ILE A 68 -2.85 1.12 -2.91
N GLY A 69 -4.09 1.28 -3.38
CA GLY A 69 -5.15 0.30 -3.16
C GLY A 69 -6.35 0.50 -4.09
N ASP A 70 -7.22 -0.48 -4.13
CA ASP A 70 -8.41 -0.58 -5.00
C ASP A 70 -9.72 -0.39 -4.23
N ARG A 71 -9.64 0.01 -2.95
CA ARG A 71 -10.82 0.24 -2.11
C ARG A 71 -10.77 1.60 -1.41
N ALA A 72 -11.94 2.15 -1.10
CA ALA A 72 -12.07 3.41 -0.35
C ALA A 72 -11.28 3.41 0.98
N LEU A 73 -11.32 2.29 1.71
CA LEU A 73 -10.62 2.14 2.98
C LEU A 73 -9.09 2.25 2.86
N ASP A 74 -8.51 1.96 1.70
CA ASP A 74 -7.07 2.11 1.47
C ASP A 74 -6.70 3.58 1.33
N VAL A 75 -7.52 4.32 0.58
CA VAL A 75 -7.39 5.77 0.43
C VAL A 75 -7.59 6.46 1.78
N ASP A 76 -8.63 6.09 2.52
CA ASP A 76 -8.89 6.66 3.84
C ASP A 76 -7.75 6.33 4.84
N ALA A 77 -7.21 5.12 4.81
CA ALA A 77 -6.03 4.76 5.62
C ALA A 77 -4.82 5.64 5.30
N GLY A 78 -4.51 5.81 4.01
CA GLY A 78 -3.39 6.64 3.57
C GLY A 78 -3.55 8.11 4.00
N LYS A 79 -4.75 8.66 3.83
CA LYS A 79 -5.10 10.01 4.30
C LYS A 79 -4.96 10.17 5.81
N ASN A 80 -5.50 9.23 6.58
CA ASN A 80 -5.42 9.24 8.04
C ASN A 80 -3.97 9.13 8.53
N ALA A 81 -3.11 8.47 7.76
CA ALA A 81 -1.67 8.37 8.04
C ALA A 81 -0.85 9.54 7.49
N GLY A 82 -1.46 10.47 6.73
CA GLY A 82 -0.77 11.63 6.15
C GLY A 82 0.18 11.30 4.99
N VAL A 83 -0.04 10.18 4.29
CA VAL A 83 0.73 9.79 3.10
C VAL A 83 -0.06 10.08 1.82
N HIS A 84 0.63 10.11 0.67
CA HIS A 84 -0.04 10.21 -0.62
C HIS A 84 -0.94 9.01 -0.88
N THR A 85 -2.00 9.21 -1.66
CA THR A 85 -2.97 8.15 -1.97
C THR A 85 -3.15 7.98 -3.47
N LEU A 86 -3.08 6.72 -3.91
CA LEU A 86 -3.28 6.36 -5.30
C LEU A 86 -4.32 5.24 -5.38
N PHE A 87 -5.47 5.58 -5.94
CA PHE A 87 -6.59 4.66 -6.12
C PHE A 87 -6.48 3.94 -7.46
N PHE A 88 -6.36 2.61 -7.42
CA PHE A 88 -6.31 1.75 -8.60
C PHE A 88 -7.72 1.29 -8.95
N ASP A 89 -8.26 1.81 -10.06
CA ASP A 89 -9.65 1.64 -10.46
C ASP A 89 -9.75 1.06 -11.88
N ASN A 90 -9.26 -0.16 -12.06
CA ASN A 90 -9.30 -0.87 -13.34
C ASN A 90 -10.72 -1.20 -13.80
N GLU A 91 -11.67 -1.38 -12.88
CA GLU A 91 -13.05 -1.75 -13.19
C GLU A 91 -14.00 -0.55 -13.31
N ASN A 92 -13.60 0.64 -12.83
CA ASN A 92 -14.41 1.86 -12.81
C ASN A 92 -15.77 1.71 -12.10
N LEU A 93 -15.82 0.88 -11.06
CA LEU A 93 -17.05 0.58 -10.31
C LEU A 93 -17.32 1.54 -9.15
N LEU A 94 -16.26 2.11 -8.57
CA LEU A 94 -16.39 2.97 -7.39
C LEU A 94 -16.44 4.44 -7.79
N HIS A 95 -17.44 5.14 -7.24
CA HIS A 95 -17.62 6.57 -7.43
C HIS A 95 -17.25 7.34 -6.15
N ASN A 96 -16.92 8.62 -6.31
CA ASN A 96 -16.64 9.56 -5.22
C ASN A 96 -15.46 9.18 -4.30
N ILE A 97 -14.53 8.35 -4.78
CA ILE A 97 -13.28 8.07 -4.07
C ILE A 97 -12.38 9.31 -4.09
N GLN A 98 -12.07 9.84 -2.92
CA GLN A 98 -11.27 11.04 -2.76
C GLN A 98 -9.78 10.70 -2.66
N ALA A 99 -9.14 10.13 -3.68
CA ALA A 99 -7.69 9.93 -3.68
C ALA A 99 -6.95 11.14 -4.26
N ASP A 100 -5.66 11.31 -3.93
CA ASP A 100 -4.83 12.33 -4.58
C ASP A 100 -4.71 12.05 -6.09
N HIS A 101 -4.57 10.76 -6.42
CA HIS A 101 -4.49 10.28 -7.79
C HIS A 101 -5.38 9.05 -7.99
N ARG A 102 -6.00 8.98 -9.17
CA ARG A 102 -6.73 7.80 -9.65
C ARG A 102 -6.06 7.31 -10.92
N VAL A 103 -5.85 6.00 -11.01
CA VAL A 103 -5.30 5.33 -12.18
C VAL A 103 -6.17 4.14 -12.55
N THR A 104 -6.08 3.70 -13.80
CA THR A 104 -6.82 2.53 -14.29
C THR A 104 -5.92 1.40 -14.77
N THR A 105 -4.62 1.66 -14.89
CA THR A 105 -3.61 0.71 -15.37
C THR A 105 -2.37 0.73 -14.49
N MET A 106 -1.63 -0.38 -14.46
CA MET A 106 -0.39 -0.48 -13.66
C MET A 106 0.69 0.47 -14.19
N GLN A 107 0.72 0.71 -15.51
CA GLN A 107 1.68 1.61 -16.14
C GLN A 107 1.50 3.07 -15.70
N GLU A 108 0.27 3.48 -15.38
CA GLU A 108 0.00 4.82 -14.85
C GLU A 108 0.60 5.04 -13.46
N ILE A 109 0.74 3.97 -12.65
CA ILE A 109 1.35 4.05 -11.31
C ILE A 109 2.79 4.56 -11.40
N GLU A 110 3.52 4.18 -12.45
CA GLU A 110 4.94 4.56 -12.65
C GLU A 110 5.17 6.07 -12.71
N ARG A 111 4.14 6.86 -13.00
CA ARG A 111 4.20 8.33 -13.02
C ARG A 111 4.32 8.93 -11.60
N PHE A 112 3.99 8.15 -10.57
CA PHE A 112 3.88 8.59 -9.19
C PHE A 112 4.90 7.95 -8.26
N VAL A 113 5.63 6.90 -8.70
CA VAL A 113 6.59 6.16 -7.87
C VAL A 113 8.02 6.26 -8.34
#